data_AF-A0A843DAH6-F1
#
_entry.id   AF-A0A843DAH6-F1
#
_cell.length_a   1.000
_cell.length_b   1.000
_cell.length_c   1.000
_cell.angle_alpha   90.00
_cell.angle_beta   90.00
_cell.angle_gamma   90.00
#
_symmetry.space_group_name_H-M   'P 1'
#
loop_
_entity.id
_entity.type
_entity.pdbx_description
1 polymer ?
#
loop_
_entity_poly.entity_id
_entity_poly.type
_entity_poly.pdbx_seq_one_letter_code
_entity_poly.pdbx_strand_id
1 'polypeptide(L)'
;MTGDRFRKYDELEADEKEVLDAFRQMKLMSDYNRFKLYNFKVEDLINDYKQLKQLREQIQVKYFSIYDELIEEELIEGELDAAIWGIAREHENETWNSELQLMSEIKTNFDIAIKMIESGEADQILIDEENK
;
A
#
# COMPACT_ATOMS: atom_id res chain seq x y z
N MET A 1 3.25 -46.38 22.79
CA MET A 1 3.39 -44.96 22.44
C MET A 1 2.43 -44.68 21.30
N THR A 2 1.18 -44.34 21.61
CA THR A 2 0.30 -43.68 20.63
C THR A 2 0.94 -42.33 20.36
N GLY A 3 1.35 -42.10 19.11
CA GLY A 3 1.97 -40.84 18.72
C GLY A 3 0.98 -39.72 19.03
N ASP A 4 1.39 -38.79 19.90
CA ASP A 4 0.60 -37.62 20.24
C ASP A 4 0.43 -36.81 18.95
N ARG A 5 -0.73 -36.96 18.30
CA ARG A 5 -1.14 -36.05 17.23
C ARG A 5 -1.81 -34.86 17.88
N PHE A 6 -1.53 -33.65 17.39
CA PHE A 6 -2.32 -32.49 17.76
C PHE A 6 -3.81 -32.77 17.46
N ARG A 7 -4.67 -32.51 18.44
CA ARG A 7 -6.14 -32.62 18.28
C ARG A 7 -6.62 -31.46 17.42
N LYS A 8 -7.61 -31.74 16.57
CA LYS A 8 -8.29 -30.74 15.75
C LYS A 8 -9.17 -29.85 16.62
N TYR A 9 -9.47 -28.64 16.17
CA TYR A 9 -10.35 -27.73 16.90
C TYR A 9 -11.67 -28.41 17.32
N ASP A 10 -12.30 -29.16 16.42
CA ASP A 10 -13.56 -29.84 16.70
C ASP A 10 -13.46 -30.95 17.76
N GLU A 11 -12.27 -31.50 17.97
CA GLU A 11 -11.94 -32.58 18.93
C GLU A 11 -11.59 -32.05 20.34
N LEU A 12 -11.57 -30.73 20.53
CA LEU A 12 -11.26 -30.08 21.81
C LEU A 12 -12.48 -30.02 22.75
N GLU A 13 -12.20 -30.09 24.05
CA GLU A 13 -13.19 -29.83 25.09
C GLU A 13 -13.55 -28.34 25.16
N ALA A 14 -14.65 -28.01 25.86
CA ALA A 14 -15.18 -26.65 25.87
C ALA A 14 -14.21 -25.61 26.47
N ASP A 15 -13.49 -25.97 27.53
CA ASP A 15 -12.48 -25.13 28.17
C ASP A 15 -11.24 -24.94 27.27
N GLU A 16 -10.85 -25.99 26.55
CA GLU A 16 -9.75 -25.93 25.59
C GLU A 16 -10.08 -25.03 24.38
N LYS A 17 -11.33 -25.10 23.89
CA LYS A 17 -11.84 -24.20 22.85
C LYS A 17 -11.85 -22.76 23.34
N GLU A 18 -12.34 -22.50 24.55
CA GLU A 18 -12.38 -21.13 25.11
C GLU A 18 -10.99 -20.49 25.13
N VAL A 19 -9.97 -21.25 25.55
CA VAL A 19 -8.58 -20.77 25.55
C VAL A 19 -8.08 -20.49 24.14
N LEU A 20 -8.31 -21.40 23.19
CA LEU A 20 -7.87 -21.25 21.80
C LEU A 20 -8.58 -20.09 21.10
N ASP A 21 -9.88 -19.90 21.33
CA ASP A 21 -10.68 -18.79 20.82
C ASP A 21 -10.14 -17.46 21.32
N ALA A 22 -9.77 -17.36 22.60
CA ALA A 22 -9.15 -16.17 23.16
C ALA A 22 -7.81 -15.86 22.46
N PHE A 23 -6.97 -16.86 22.21
CA PHE A 23 -5.73 -16.68 21.46
C PHE A 23 -5.99 -16.24 20.00
N ARG A 24 -6.98 -16.82 19.32
CA ARG A 24 -7.37 -16.41 17.96
C ARG A 24 -7.84 -14.97 17.92
N GLN A 25 -8.70 -14.57 18.85
CA GLN A 25 -9.16 -13.18 18.96
C GLN A 25 -7.99 -12.22 19.21
N MET A 26 -7.06 -12.56 20.10
CA MET A 26 -5.86 -11.74 20.34
C MET A 26 -5.00 -11.59 19.09
N LYS A 27 -4.79 -12.68 18.34
CA LYS A 27 -4.05 -12.66 17.07
C LYS A 27 -4.76 -11.78 16.03
N LEU A 28 -6.05 -12.00 15.80
CA LEU A 28 -6.85 -11.23 14.84
C LEU A 28 -6.89 -9.74 15.21
N MET A 29 -6.99 -9.40 16.49
CA MET A 29 -6.93 -8.01 16.96
C MET A 29 -5.55 -7.39 16.69
N SER A 30 -4.47 -8.14 16.93
CA SER A 30 -3.11 -7.69 16.62
C SER A 30 -2.93 -7.45 15.12
N ASP A 31 -3.35 -8.41 14.28
CA ASP A 31 -3.26 -8.31 12.83
C ASP A 31 -4.12 -7.16 12.29
N TYR A 32 -5.34 -6.99 12.80
CA TYR A 32 -6.23 -5.88 12.47
C TYR A 32 -5.58 -4.52 12.71
N ASN A 33 -5.03 -4.32 13.91
CA ASN A 33 -4.35 -3.07 14.27
C ASN A 33 -3.12 -2.82 13.39
N ARG A 34 -2.35 -3.87 13.09
CA ARG A 34 -1.21 -3.80 12.19
C ARG A 34 -1.63 -3.41 10.77
N PHE A 35 -2.66 -4.06 10.22
CA PHE A 35 -3.17 -3.73 8.89
C PHE A 35 -3.70 -2.30 8.83
N LYS A 36 -4.46 -1.85 9.84
CA LYS A 36 -4.90 -0.45 9.90
C LYS A 36 -3.75 0.55 9.90
N LEU A 37 -2.71 0.29 10.71
CA LEU A 37 -1.54 1.16 10.78
C LEU A 37 -0.83 1.26 9.41
N TYR A 38 -0.58 0.13 8.76
CA TYR A 38 0.10 0.14 7.46
C TYR A 38 -0.80 0.66 6.35
N ASN A 39 -2.11 0.41 6.39
CA ASN A 39 -3.07 0.96 5.44
C ASN A 39 -3.03 2.50 5.46
N PHE A 40 -3.02 3.10 6.65
CA PHE A 40 -2.86 4.54 6.83
C PHE A 40 -1.54 5.05 6.24
N LYS A 41 -0.41 4.38 6.53
CA LYS A 41 0.90 4.77 5.98
C LYS A 41 0.96 4.69 4.45
N VAL A 42 0.34 3.66 3.87
CA VAL A 42 0.27 3.50 2.41
C VAL A 42 -0.60 4.57 1.79
N GLU A 43 -1.74 4.89 2.39
CA GLU A 43 -2.61 5.98 1.93
C GLU A 43 -1.91 7.34 1.97
N ASP A 44 -1.16 7.61 3.03
CA ASP A 44 -0.34 8.83 3.17
C ASP A 44 0.71 8.92 2.04
N LEU A 45 1.45 7.83 1.79
CA LEU A 45 2.43 7.76 0.72
C LEU A 45 1.81 7.95 -0.68
N ILE A 46 0.63 7.36 -0.92
CA ILE A 46 -0.12 7.58 -2.17
C ILE A 46 -0.46 9.06 -2.36
N ASN A 47 -0.82 9.76 -1.27
CA ASN A 47 -1.11 11.19 -1.32
C ASN A 47 0.16 12.02 -1.58
N ASP A 48 1.29 11.65 -0.98
CA ASP A 48 2.58 12.29 -1.25
C ASP A 48 2.97 12.18 -2.73
N TYR A 49 2.82 11.01 -3.35
CA TYR A 49 3.06 10.85 -4.79
C TYR A 49 2.14 11.72 -5.64
N LYS A 50 0.85 11.84 -5.28
CA LYS A 50 -0.09 12.72 -6.00
C LYS A 50 0.35 14.19 -5.92
N GLN A 51 0.78 14.64 -4.74
CA GLN A 51 1.28 15.99 -4.53
C GLN A 51 2.59 16.23 -5.28
N LEU A 52 3.53 15.28 -5.24
CA LEU A 52 4.80 15.33 -5.96
C LEU A 52 4.59 15.55 -7.46
N LYS A 53 3.67 14.78 -8.07
CA LYS A 53 3.37 14.90 -9.50
C LYS A 53 2.83 16.28 -9.86
N GLN A 54 1.90 16.80 -9.06
CA GLN A 54 1.37 18.15 -9.25
C GLN A 54 2.47 19.22 -9.11
N LEU A 55 3.31 19.11 -8.09
CA LEU A 55 4.42 20.04 -7.88
C LEU A 55 5.41 19.98 -9.05
N ARG A 56 5.72 18.79 -9.55
CA ARG A 56 6.62 18.59 -10.69
C ARG A 56 6.10 19.28 -11.95
N GLU A 57 4.81 19.12 -12.26
CA GLU A 57 4.16 19.79 -13.39
C GLU A 57 4.23 21.32 -13.24
N GLN A 58 3.94 21.86 -12.05
CA GLN A 58 4.02 23.30 -11.79
C GLN A 58 5.45 23.85 -11.96
N ILE A 59 6.45 23.13 -11.46
CA ILE A 59 7.85 23.51 -11.62
C ILE A 59 8.23 23.55 -13.10
N GLN A 60 7.80 22.56 -13.89
CA GLN A 60 8.09 22.52 -15.32
C GLN A 60 7.48 23.71 -16.06
N VAL A 61 6.18 23.99 -15.85
CA VAL A 61 5.51 25.14 -16.49
C VAL A 61 6.25 26.44 -16.19
N LYS A 62 6.66 26.65 -14.93
CA LYS A 62 7.44 27.84 -14.55
C LYS A 62 8.82 27.86 -15.21
N TYR A 63 9.51 26.72 -15.23
CA TYR A 63 10.83 26.61 -15.83
C TYR A 63 10.81 27.00 -17.31
N PHE A 64 9.90 26.43 -18.11
CA PHE A 64 9.79 26.76 -19.54
C PHE A 64 9.42 28.24 -19.73
N SER A 65 8.45 28.74 -18.98
CA SER A 65 8.05 30.16 -19.06
C SER A 65 9.20 31.12 -18.79
N ILE A 66 10.00 30.87 -17.73
CA ILE A 66 11.15 31.71 -17.39
C ILE A 66 12.25 31.56 -18.43
N TYR A 67 12.52 30.34 -18.89
CA TYR A 67 13.57 30.09 -19.87
C TYR A 67 13.29 30.79 -21.20
N ASP A 68 12.04 30.72 -21.68
CA ASP A 68 11.61 31.40 -22.90
C ASP A 68 11.73 32.93 -22.76
N GLU A 69 11.34 33.49 -21.61
CA GLU A 69 11.49 34.93 -21.30
C GLU A 69 12.97 35.37 -21.33
N LEU A 70 13.88 34.58 -20.72
CA LEU A 70 15.31 34.91 -20.71
C LEU A 70 15.95 34.85 -22.11
N ILE A 71 15.45 33.98 -23.01
CA ILE A 71 15.88 33.95 -24.41
C ILE A 71 15.32 35.16 -25.16
N GLU A 72 14.03 35.47 -25.00
CA GLU A 72 13.38 36.59 -25.68
C GLU A 72 14.02 37.94 -25.31
N GLU A 73 14.43 38.10 -24.05
CA GLU A 73 15.17 39.28 -23.57
C GLU A 73 16.67 39.25 -23.91
N GLU A 74 17.15 38.26 -24.68
CA GLU A 74 18.56 38.08 -25.06
C GLU A 74 19.52 38.06 -23.84
N LEU A 75 19.04 37.65 -22.67
CA LEU A 75 19.82 37.59 -21.43
C LEU A 75 20.70 36.33 -21.35
N ILE A 76 20.28 35.27 -22.03
CA ILE A 76 21.01 34.01 -22.17
C ILE A 76 20.98 33.53 -23.63
N GLU A 77 21.98 32.74 -24.00
CA GLU A 77 21.98 31.98 -25.26
C GLU A 77 21.67 30.51 -24.96
N GLY A 78 20.81 29.89 -25.78
CA GLY A 78 20.54 28.46 -25.69
C GLY A 78 19.32 28.04 -26.50
N GLU A 79 19.24 26.75 -26.81
CA GLU A 79 18.01 26.11 -27.27
C GLU A 79 17.58 25.11 -26.20
N LEU A 80 16.33 25.23 -25.74
CA LEU A 80 15.74 24.20 -24.93
C LEU A 80 15.22 23.09 -25.84
N ASP A 81 15.78 21.89 -25.72
CA ASP A 81 15.19 20.74 -26.36
C ASP A 81 13.99 20.25 -25.53
N ALA A 82 12.82 20.83 -25.83
CA ALA A 82 11.56 20.43 -25.22
C ALA A 82 11.26 18.92 -25.38
N ALA A 83 11.81 18.26 -26.40
CA ALA A 83 11.65 16.82 -26.59
C ALA A 83 12.50 16.01 -25.59
N ILE A 84 13.75 16.40 -25.33
CA ILE A 84 14.59 15.77 -24.29
C ILE A 84 13.93 15.89 -22.91
N TRP A 85 13.39 17.07 -22.59
CA TRP A 85 12.66 17.29 -21.33
C TRP A 85 11.35 16.51 -21.26
N GLY A 86 10.64 16.37 -22.38
CA GLY A 86 9.46 15.52 -22.51
C GLY A 86 9.76 14.07 -22.16
N ILE A 87 10.84 13.51 -22.73
CA ILE A 87 11.31 12.15 -22.47
C ILE A 87 11.67 11.95 -21.00
N ALA A 88 12.43 12.87 -20.40
CA ALA A 88 12.80 12.78 -18.99
C ALA A 88 11.56 12.80 -18.07
N ARG A 89 10.59 13.67 -18.36
CA ARG A 89 9.32 13.73 -17.62
C ARG A 89 8.50 12.46 -17.75
N GLU A 90 8.40 11.90 -18.96
CA GLU A 90 7.66 10.67 -19.21
C GLU A 90 8.26 9.51 -18.41
N HIS A 91 9.58 9.39 -18.41
CA HIS A 91 10.28 8.36 -17.64
C HIS A 91 10.10 8.52 -16.11
N GLU A 92 10.18 9.75 -15.59
CA GLU A 92 9.88 10.04 -14.17
C GLU A 92 8.45 9.63 -13.81
N ASN A 93 7.48 9.99 -14.66
CA ASN A 93 6.08 9.66 -14.47
C ASN A 93 5.80 8.15 -14.54
N GLU A 94 6.44 7.42 -15.45
CA GLU A 94 6.33 5.96 -15.55
C GLU A 94 6.82 5.27 -14.27
N THR A 95 7.95 5.73 -13.73
CA THR A 95 8.51 5.23 -12.48
C THR A 95 7.51 5.44 -11.34
N TRP A 96 7.06 6.68 -11.13
CA TRP A 96 6.12 7.00 -10.05
C TRP A 96 4.76 6.33 -10.22
N ASN A 97 4.29 6.15 -11.46
CA ASN A 97 3.05 5.41 -11.73
C ASN A 97 3.18 3.94 -11.31
N SER A 98 4.33 3.32 -11.55
CA SER A 98 4.58 1.93 -11.16
C SER A 98 4.61 1.78 -9.64
N GLU A 99 5.25 2.72 -8.94
CA GLU A 99 5.27 2.76 -7.47
C GLU A 99 3.86 3.00 -6.89
N LEU A 100 3.10 3.94 -7.46
CA LEU A 100 1.72 4.22 -7.09
C LEU A 100 0.80 3.02 -7.29
N GLN A 101 0.99 2.29 -8.39
CA GLN A 101 0.22 1.07 -8.66
C GLN A 101 0.50 0.02 -7.58
N LEU A 102 1.76 -0.24 -7.28
CA LEU A 102 2.14 -1.19 -6.22
C LEU A 102 1.55 -0.78 -4.87
N MET A 103 1.61 0.51 -4.49
CA MET A 103 1.03 0.99 -3.24
C MET A 103 -0.49 0.84 -3.23
N SER A 104 -1.17 1.07 -4.35
CA SER A 104 -2.62 0.91 -4.47
C SER A 104 -3.06 -0.54 -4.36
N GLU A 105 -2.29 -1.47 -4.92
CA GLU A 105 -2.49 -2.92 -4.77
C GLU A 105 -2.30 -3.35 -3.31
N ILE A 106 -1.23 -2.90 -2.66
CA ILE A 106 -0.99 -3.17 -1.23
C ILE A 106 -2.14 -2.64 -0.37
N LYS A 107 -2.59 -1.40 -0.62
CA LYS A 107 -3.73 -0.80 0.08
C LYS A 107 -4.99 -1.66 -0.07
N THR A 108 -5.29 -2.09 -1.29
CA THR A 108 -6.45 -2.94 -1.59
C THR A 108 -6.38 -4.25 -0.81
N ASN A 109 -5.21 -4.88 -0.73
CA ASN A 109 -5.01 -6.09 0.05
C ASN A 109 -5.23 -5.86 1.55
N PHE A 110 -4.75 -4.74 2.11
CA PHE A 110 -5.04 -4.40 3.51
C PHE A 110 -6.53 -4.14 3.75
N ASP A 111 -7.20 -3.41 2.86
CA ASP A 111 -8.64 -3.16 2.96
C ASP A 111 -9.46 -4.47 2.94
N ILE A 112 -9.06 -5.44 2.11
CA ILE A 112 -9.66 -6.78 2.08
C ILE A 112 -9.40 -7.51 3.40
N ALA A 113 -8.16 -7.58 3.86
CA ALA A 113 -7.80 -8.28 5.10
C ALA A 113 -8.52 -7.69 6.32
N ILE A 114 -8.61 -6.37 6.41
CA ILE A 114 -9.37 -5.66 7.45
C ILE A 114 -10.85 -6.08 7.40
N LYS A 115 -11.47 -6.08 6.22
CA LYS A 115 -12.87 -6.49 6.05
C LYS A 115 -13.11 -7.95 6.42
N MET A 116 -12.18 -8.85 6.08
CA MET A 116 -12.29 -10.27 6.45
C MET A 116 -12.26 -10.47 7.97
N ILE A 117 -11.48 -9.66 8.69
CA ILE A 117 -11.48 -9.67 10.16
C ILE A 117 -12.80 -9.11 10.70
N GLU A 118 -13.28 -7.99 10.16
CA GLU A 118 -14.53 -7.33 10.59
C GLU A 118 -15.78 -8.18 10.32
N SER A 119 -15.79 -8.95 9.23
CA SER A 119 -16.89 -9.84 8.87
C SER A 119 -16.89 -11.17 9.62
N GLY A 120 -15.79 -11.50 10.31
CA GLY A 120 -15.58 -12.81 10.95
C GLY A 120 -15.09 -13.91 9.99
N GLU A 121 -14.92 -13.61 8.71
CA GLU A 121 -14.41 -14.56 7.70
C GLU A 121 -12.99 -15.04 8.06
N ALA A 122 -12.14 -14.13 8.55
CA ALA A 122 -10.79 -14.48 9.00
C ALA A 122 -10.78 -15.45 10.18
N ASP A 123 -11.77 -15.37 11.07
CA ASP A 123 -11.88 -16.31 12.20
C ASP A 123 -12.28 -17.70 11.71
N GLN A 124 -13.25 -17.78 10.79
CA GLN A 124 -13.66 -19.05 10.19
C GLN A 124 -12.51 -19.73 9.43
N ILE A 125 -11.71 -18.97 8.69
CA ILE A 125 -10.53 -19.51 7.98
C ILE A 125 -9.55 -20.15 8.96
N LEU A 126 -9.31 -19.53 10.11
CA LEU A 126 -8.41 -20.09 11.13
C LEU A 126 -8.98 -21.38 11.73
N ILE A 127 -10.28 -21.43 12.03
CA ILE A 127 -10.95 -22.66 12.50
C ILE A 127 -10.80 -23.79 11.48
N ASP A 128 -11.06 -23.48 10.20
CA ASP A 128 -10.98 -24.46 9.13
C ASP A 128 -9.55 -24.99 8.96
N GLU A 129 -8.52 -24.15 9.16
CA GLU A 129 -7.12 -24.56 9.18
C GLU A 129 -6.76 -25.42 10.39
N GLU A 130 -7.26 -25.09 11.58
CA GLU A 130 -7.07 -25.88 12.81
C GLU A 130 -7.79 -27.24 12.74
N ASN A 131 -8.72 -27.39 11.80
CA ASN A 131 -9.44 -28.63 11.52
C ASN A 131 -8.86 -29.45 10.35
N LYS A 132 -7.79 -29.00 9.67
CA LYS A 132 -7.10 -29.78 8.62
C LYS A 132 -6.24 -30.88 9.21
#